data_AF-M6S384-F1
#
_entry.id   AF-M6S384-F1
#
_cell.length_a   1.000
_cell.length_b   1.000
_cell.length_c   1.000
_cell.angle_alpha   90.00
_cell.angle_beta   90.00
_cell.angle_gamma   90.00
#
_symmetry.space_group_name_H-M   'P 1'
#
loop_
_entity.id
_entity.type
_entity.pdbx_description
1 polymer ?
#
loop_
_entity_poly.entity_id
_entity_poly.type
_entity_poly.pdbx_seq_one_letter_code
_entity_poly.pdbx_strand_id
1 'polypeptide(L)'
;NYNVYAWGWEGHRTIGIIAQQLLINSKKFDPINDILGDLTLEQISTCPDELKAFQSQRREMSPVCSQVFSSPAPPTNTGPWHFIDIPISLTNPTHDDIEKICKSTCVVAEINKWSSVLADTTQTKAKRLQALSFVVHFIGDLHQPLHTAERNNDLGGNRVSVQIGKRKTNLHSMWDINLVNYISTNPVTVTIILKSDIAFAQSETQMNPEVWTFQSFHFARNVAYDGIPSGRSITRISDSYIQNALPVVKHQLANAGVRLARHLEKLFLSLVL
;
A
#
# COMPACT_ATOMS: atom_id res chain seq x y z
N ASN A 1 10.38 8.78 -16.79
CA ASN A 1 10.26 8.70 -15.32
C ASN A 1 8.84 8.34 -14.97
N TYR A 2 8.59 7.04 -14.82
CA TYR A 2 7.28 6.52 -14.43
C TYR A 2 7.25 6.52 -12.91
N ASN A 3 6.42 7.38 -12.35
CA ASN A 3 6.20 7.44 -10.91
C ASN A 3 5.21 6.33 -10.55
N VAL A 4 5.74 5.17 -10.17
CA VAL A 4 4.97 4.17 -9.42
C VAL A 4 4.89 4.73 -8.01
N TYR A 5 3.83 5.44 -7.67
CA TYR A 5 3.47 5.66 -6.27
C TYR A 5 2.48 4.55 -5.94
N ALA A 6 2.51 4.03 -4.72
CA ALA A 6 1.40 3.24 -4.24
C ALA A 6 0.15 4.09 -4.10
N TRP A 7 -0.83 3.65 -3.30
CA TRP A 7 -1.91 4.55 -2.90
C TRP A 7 -1.33 5.94 -2.66
N GLY A 8 -1.96 6.98 -3.20
CA GLY A 8 -1.46 8.34 -3.02
C GLY A 8 -1.33 8.68 -1.53
N TRP A 9 -0.77 9.85 -1.23
CA TRP A 9 -0.64 10.30 0.16
C TRP A 9 -1.94 10.16 0.96
N GLU A 10 -3.08 10.45 0.35
CA GLU A 10 -4.39 10.32 0.97
C GLU A 10 -4.74 8.87 1.35
N GLY A 11 -4.43 7.90 0.48
CA GLY A 11 -4.71 6.49 0.75
C GLY A 11 -3.80 5.90 1.82
N HIS A 12 -2.49 6.14 1.76
CA HIS A 12 -1.56 5.68 2.81
C HIS A 12 -1.87 6.28 4.18
N ARG A 13 -2.17 7.58 4.23
CA ARG A 13 -2.57 8.24 5.47
C ARG A 13 -3.86 7.67 6.02
N THR A 14 -4.86 7.41 5.16
CA THR A 14 -6.12 6.76 5.56
C THR A 14 -5.84 5.40 6.20
N ILE A 15 -5.02 4.56 5.56
CA ILE A 15 -4.64 3.23 6.06
C ILE A 15 -3.93 3.34 7.42
N GLY A 16 -3.00 4.29 7.57
CA GLY A 16 -2.31 4.55 8.83
C GLY A 16 -3.26 5.00 9.95
N ILE A 17 -4.22 5.87 9.65
CA ILE A 17 -5.25 6.32 10.61
C ILE A 17 -6.11 5.15 11.07
N ILE A 18 -6.65 4.34 10.14
CA ILE A 18 -7.47 3.17 10.45
C ILE A 18 -6.71 2.22 11.37
N ALA A 19 -5.48 1.87 10.98
CA ALA A 19 -4.68 0.93 11.74
C ALA A 19 -4.38 1.43 13.16
N GLN A 20 -3.99 2.71 13.30
CA GLN A 20 -3.68 3.31 14.60
C GLN A 20 -4.90 3.35 15.52
N GLN A 21 -6.08 3.71 15.00
CA GLN A 21 -7.32 3.72 15.79
C GLN A 21 -7.67 2.34 16.35
N LEU A 22 -7.52 1.29 15.54
CA LEU A 22 -7.76 -0.09 15.97
C LEU A 22 -6.75 -0.53 17.04
N LEU A 23 -5.47 -0.21 16.84
CA LEU A 23 -4.41 -0.54 17.79
C LEU A 23 -4.60 0.13 19.15
N ILE A 24 -4.98 1.42 19.18
CA ILE A 24 -5.26 2.13 20.44
C ILE A 24 -6.37 1.41 21.23
N ASN A 25 -7.40 0.93 20.55
CA ASN A 25 -8.51 0.22 21.17
C ASN A 25 -8.15 -1.21 21.65
N SER A 26 -7.10 -1.81 21.11
CA SER A 26 -6.64 -3.17 21.45
C SER A 26 -5.82 -3.28 22.73
N LYS A 27 -5.36 -2.13 23.29
CA LYS A 27 -4.35 -2.06 24.38
C LYS A 27 -2.98 -2.70 24.05
N LYS A 28 -2.68 -2.87 22.75
CA LYS A 28 -1.37 -3.35 22.25
C LYS A 28 -0.56 -2.26 21.55
N PHE A 29 -1.01 -1.01 21.67
CA PHE A 29 -0.35 0.13 21.03
C PHE A 29 0.94 0.55 21.73
N ASP A 30 1.11 0.30 23.03
CA ASP A 30 2.24 0.86 23.80
C ASP A 30 3.64 0.53 23.23
N PRO A 31 3.97 -0.72 22.85
CA PRO A 31 5.27 -1.02 22.26
C PRO A 31 5.49 -0.39 20.88
N ILE A 32 4.41 -0.23 20.12
CA ILE A 32 4.43 0.42 18.80
C ILE A 32 4.60 1.93 18.99
N ASN A 33 3.88 2.50 19.95
CA ASN A 33 3.95 3.91 20.33
C ASN A 33 5.31 4.27 20.89
N ASP A 34 5.97 3.36 21.63
CA ASP A 34 7.36 3.54 22.02
C ASP A 34 8.20 3.79 20.76
N ILE A 35 8.20 2.87 19.78
CA ILE A 35 8.97 3.01 18.53
C ILE A 35 8.64 4.31 17.77
N LEU A 36 7.35 4.67 17.70
CA LEU A 36 6.89 5.89 17.03
C LEU A 36 7.36 7.18 17.71
N GLY A 37 7.43 7.20 19.05
CA GLY A 37 7.64 8.43 19.81
C GLY A 37 6.49 9.42 19.57
N ASP A 38 6.82 10.61 19.10
CA ASP A 38 5.83 11.68 18.82
C ASP A 38 5.17 11.56 17.43
N LEU A 39 5.51 10.52 16.67
CA LEU A 39 4.98 10.29 15.32
C LEU A 39 3.72 9.42 15.33
N THR A 40 2.96 9.46 14.25
CA THR A 40 1.81 8.57 14.02
C THR A 40 2.04 7.63 12.84
N LEU A 41 1.29 6.52 12.78
CA LEU A 41 1.28 5.64 11.61
C LEU A 41 0.88 6.39 10.34
N GLU A 42 -0.05 7.35 10.45
CA GLU A 42 -0.41 8.26 9.36
C GLU A 42 0.82 9.01 8.82
N GLN A 43 1.59 9.64 9.70
CA GLN A 43 2.73 10.47 9.33
C GLN A 43 3.84 9.68 8.66
N ILE A 44 4.15 8.47 9.15
CA ILE A 44 5.23 7.65 8.59
C ILE A 44 4.81 6.86 7.35
N SER A 45 3.50 6.75 7.08
CA SER A 45 2.96 5.91 6.01
C SER A 45 3.41 6.31 4.60
N THR A 46 3.83 7.56 4.37
CA THR A 46 4.28 8.05 3.06
C THR A 46 5.80 8.02 2.90
N CYS A 47 6.54 7.72 3.96
CA CYS A 47 7.99 7.90 3.98
C CYS A 47 8.75 7.01 2.98
N PRO A 48 8.41 5.73 2.78
CA PRO A 48 9.09 4.90 1.77
C PRO A 48 9.01 5.47 0.35
N ASP A 49 7.88 6.10 -0.02
CA ASP A 49 7.74 6.80 -1.30
C ASP A 49 8.58 8.09 -1.37
N GLU A 50 8.63 8.86 -0.28
CA GLU A 50 9.50 10.04 -0.20
C GLU A 50 10.98 9.66 -0.29
N LEU A 51 11.39 8.55 0.33
CA LEU A 51 12.74 8.00 0.21
C LEU A 51 13.07 7.62 -1.24
N LYS A 52 12.15 6.90 -1.91
CA LYS A 52 12.30 6.55 -3.33
C LYS A 52 12.42 7.79 -4.20
N ALA A 53 11.59 8.82 -3.98
CA ALA A 53 11.64 10.08 -4.71
C ALA A 53 12.94 10.86 -4.43
N PHE A 54 13.42 10.87 -3.18
CA PHE A 54 14.69 11.48 -2.81
C PHE A 54 15.87 10.81 -3.54
N GLN A 55 15.91 9.48 -3.55
CA GLN A 55 16.99 8.72 -4.17
C GLN A 55 17.00 8.83 -5.70
N SER A 56 15.82 8.78 -6.33
CA SER A 56 15.71 8.76 -7.80
C SER A 56 15.60 10.15 -8.45
N GLN A 57 15.04 11.13 -7.74
CA GLN A 57 14.71 12.46 -8.29
C GLN A 57 15.34 13.61 -7.50
N ARG A 58 16.04 13.33 -6.40
CA ARG A 58 16.62 14.35 -5.50
C ARG A 58 15.56 15.30 -4.92
N ARG A 59 14.30 14.85 -4.83
CA ARG A 59 13.23 15.58 -4.16
C ARG A 59 13.44 15.48 -2.65
N GLU A 60 13.47 16.62 -1.95
CA GLU A 60 13.62 16.63 -0.49
C GLU A 60 12.49 15.85 0.19
N MET A 61 12.85 15.07 1.20
CA MET A 61 11.90 14.42 2.09
C MET A 61 11.32 15.45 3.06
N SER A 62 10.09 15.24 3.49
CA SER A 62 9.49 15.99 4.59
C SER A 62 10.32 15.86 5.87
N PRO A 63 10.16 16.78 6.86
CA PRO A 63 10.86 16.69 8.13
C PRO A 63 10.62 15.35 8.85
N VAL A 64 9.39 14.83 8.80
CA VAL A 64 9.02 13.52 9.36
C VAL A 64 9.83 12.40 8.71
N CYS A 65 9.84 12.33 7.37
CA CYS A 65 10.52 11.23 6.69
C CYS A 65 12.04 11.36 6.75
N SER A 66 12.56 12.59 6.82
CA SER A 66 13.97 12.86 7.12
C SER A 66 14.35 12.37 8.52
N GLN A 67 13.48 12.54 9.52
CA GLN A 67 13.69 11.98 10.87
C GLN A 67 13.73 10.44 10.83
N VAL A 68 12.75 9.81 10.16
CA VAL A 68 12.67 8.33 10.02
C VAL A 68 13.94 7.76 9.38
N PHE A 69 14.48 8.41 8.35
CA PHE A 69 15.63 7.93 7.59
C PHE A 69 16.95 8.64 7.92
N SER A 70 17.03 9.32 9.07
CA SER A 70 18.23 10.06 9.50
C SER A 70 19.40 9.14 9.84
N SER A 71 19.17 8.13 10.70
CA SER A 71 20.17 7.15 11.13
C SER A 71 19.48 5.89 11.67
N PRO A 72 19.92 4.67 11.30
CA PRO A 72 21.01 4.39 10.36
C PRO A 72 20.66 4.78 8.92
N ALA A 73 21.64 4.77 8.02
CA ALA A 73 21.38 5.08 6.61
C ALA A 73 20.27 4.18 6.04
N PRO A 74 19.30 4.75 5.30
CA PRO A 74 18.22 3.97 4.71
C PRO A 74 18.74 3.08 3.58
N PRO A 75 18.02 2.00 3.25
CA PRO A 75 18.34 1.20 2.07
C PRO A 75 18.19 2.01 0.78
N THR A 76 18.88 1.59 -0.28
CA THR A 76 18.77 2.18 -1.62
C THR A 76 18.04 1.24 -2.58
N ASN A 77 17.64 1.77 -3.73
CA ASN A 77 16.98 1.01 -4.80
C ASN A 77 15.68 0.33 -4.35
N THR A 78 14.88 1.03 -3.53
CA THR A 78 13.65 0.48 -2.96
C THR A 78 12.49 0.43 -3.96
N GLY A 79 12.64 0.96 -5.18
CA GLY A 79 11.58 1.02 -6.18
C GLY A 79 10.83 -0.30 -6.44
N PRO A 80 11.54 -1.41 -6.73
CA PRO A 80 10.91 -2.72 -6.94
C PRO A 80 10.19 -3.30 -5.70
N TRP A 81 10.42 -2.75 -4.51
CA TRP A 81 9.83 -3.26 -3.27
C TRP A 81 8.35 -2.92 -3.14
N HIS A 82 7.85 -1.97 -3.93
CA HIS A 82 6.49 -1.45 -3.81
C HIS A 82 5.45 -2.32 -4.51
N PHE A 83 5.84 -3.29 -5.34
CA PHE A 83 4.88 -4.02 -6.18
C PHE A 83 5.32 -5.46 -6.46
N ILE A 84 4.43 -6.19 -7.12
CA ILE A 84 4.68 -7.48 -7.75
C ILE A 84 3.92 -7.53 -9.09
N ASP A 85 4.64 -7.75 -10.19
CA ASP A 85 4.06 -7.69 -11.54
C ASP A 85 3.48 -9.05 -11.97
N ILE A 86 2.33 -9.44 -11.41
CA ILE A 86 1.65 -10.68 -11.82
C ILE A 86 0.96 -10.47 -13.17
N PRO A 87 1.26 -11.26 -14.22
CA PRO A 87 0.61 -11.09 -15.51
C PRO A 87 -0.90 -11.34 -15.41
N ILE A 88 -1.74 -10.39 -15.83
CA ILE A 88 -3.20 -10.54 -15.77
C ILE A 88 -3.76 -11.66 -16.69
N SER A 89 -2.92 -12.23 -17.55
CA SER A 89 -3.23 -13.41 -18.33
C SER A 89 -3.33 -14.67 -17.46
N LEU A 90 -2.70 -14.68 -16.28
CA LEU A 90 -2.90 -15.72 -15.27
C LEU A 90 -4.30 -15.58 -14.66
N THR A 91 -5.06 -16.67 -14.69
CA THR A 91 -6.43 -16.66 -14.15
C THR A 91 -6.42 -16.88 -12.63
N ASN A 92 -5.61 -17.82 -12.17
CA ASN A 92 -5.46 -18.19 -10.76
C ASN A 92 -3.95 -18.37 -10.48
N PRO A 93 -3.21 -17.28 -10.19
CA PRO A 93 -1.81 -17.39 -9.82
C PRO A 93 -1.65 -18.24 -8.55
N THR A 94 -0.56 -18.98 -8.50
CA THR A 94 -0.21 -19.90 -7.41
C THR A 94 0.96 -19.37 -6.59
N HIS A 95 1.30 -20.07 -5.50
CA HIS A 95 2.50 -19.80 -4.73
C HIS A 95 3.77 -19.79 -5.59
N ASP A 96 3.93 -20.82 -6.43
CA ASP A 96 5.08 -20.95 -7.33
C ASP A 96 5.19 -19.77 -8.31
N ASP A 97 4.06 -19.22 -8.74
CA ASP A 97 4.04 -18.00 -9.57
C ASP A 97 4.57 -16.79 -8.80
N ILE A 98 4.12 -16.60 -7.56
CA ILE A 98 4.60 -15.51 -6.67
C ILE A 98 6.10 -15.64 -6.45
N GLU A 99 6.60 -16.83 -6.10
CA GLU A 99 8.03 -17.05 -5.87
C GLU A 99 8.86 -16.73 -7.12
N LYS A 100 8.42 -17.21 -8.28
CA LYS A 100 9.09 -17.00 -9.57
C LYS A 100 9.11 -15.54 -10.00
N ILE A 101 8.03 -14.80 -9.76
CA ILE A 101 7.89 -13.39 -10.16
C ILE A 101 8.65 -12.48 -9.19
N CYS A 102 8.51 -12.72 -7.88
CA CYS A 102 9.09 -11.88 -6.84
C CYS A 102 10.62 -11.84 -6.87
N LYS A 103 11.27 -12.98 -7.20
CA LYS A 103 12.74 -13.13 -7.26
C LYS A 103 13.47 -12.47 -6.08
N SER A 104 12.93 -12.66 -4.87
CA SER A 104 13.38 -12.11 -3.58
C SER A 104 13.30 -10.59 -3.36
N THR A 105 12.85 -9.81 -4.34
CA THR A 105 12.67 -8.35 -4.19
C THR A 105 11.33 -7.91 -4.77
N CYS A 106 10.27 -8.08 -3.99
CA CYS A 106 8.93 -7.58 -4.27
C CYS A 106 8.23 -7.22 -2.95
N VAL A 107 7.06 -6.60 -3.04
CA VAL A 107 6.27 -6.17 -1.88
C VAL A 107 6.04 -7.26 -0.84
N VAL A 108 5.75 -8.50 -1.24
CA VAL A 108 5.52 -9.63 -0.32
C VAL A 108 6.79 -9.99 0.45
N ALA A 109 7.93 -10.09 -0.25
CA ALA A 109 9.21 -10.41 0.37
C ALA A 109 9.67 -9.29 1.32
N GLU A 110 9.44 -8.03 0.96
CA GLU A 110 9.85 -6.87 1.75
C GLU A 110 8.94 -6.68 2.98
N ILE A 111 7.64 -6.99 2.91
CA ILE A 111 6.78 -7.08 4.10
C ILE A 111 7.39 -8.09 5.10
N ASN A 112 7.74 -9.29 4.66
CA ASN A 112 8.30 -10.34 5.54
C ASN A 112 9.64 -9.93 6.16
N LYS A 113 10.53 -9.37 5.34
CA LYS A 113 11.86 -8.90 5.76
C LYS A 113 11.77 -7.76 6.78
N TRP A 114 11.02 -6.70 6.48
CA TRP A 114 10.90 -5.56 7.40
C TRP A 114 10.08 -5.88 8.64
N SER A 115 9.13 -6.82 8.54
CA SER A 115 8.45 -7.35 9.74
C SER A 115 9.42 -8.06 10.69
N SER A 116 10.37 -8.82 10.15
CA SER A 116 11.42 -9.46 10.97
C SER A 116 12.32 -8.42 11.65
N VAL A 117 12.73 -7.37 10.93
CA VAL A 117 13.53 -6.26 11.51
C VAL A 117 12.72 -5.49 12.57
N LEU A 118 11.43 -5.28 12.35
CA LEU A 118 10.54 -4.61 13.30
C LEU A 118 10.36 -5.41 14.59
N ALA A 119 10.27 -6.75 14.48
CA ALA A 119 10.13 -7.65 15.61
C ALA A 119 11.44 -7.84 16.39
N ASP A 120 12.60 -7.71 15.76
CA ASP A 120 13.90 -7.89 16.40
C ASP A 120 14.19 -6.79 17.45
N THR A 121 14.11 -7.16 18.73
CA THR A 121 14.33 -6.26 19.88
C THR A 121 15.80 -5.90 20.09
N THR A 122 16.72 -6.56 19.40
CA THR A 122 18.15 -6.20 19.42
C THR A 122 18.45 -5.01 18.49
N GLN A 123 17.54 -4.69 17.56
CA GLN A 123 17.68 -3.53 16.69
C GLN A 123 17.48 -2.22 17.46
N THR A 124 18.16 -1.17 17.01
CA THR A 124 17.94 0.17 17.55
C THR A 124 16.51 0.62 17.28
N LYS A 125 15.96 1.44 18.17
CA LYS A 125 14.64 2.06 18.03
C LYS A 125 14.49 2.77 16.68
N ALA A 126 15.52 3.46 16.22
CA ALA A 126 15.52 4.14 14.93
C ALA A 126 15.47 3.16 13.74
N LYS A 127 16.18 2.02 13.80
CA LYS A 127 16.07 0.98 12.77
C LYS A 127 14.70 0.33 12.75
N ARG A 128 14.10 0.10 13.93
CA ARG A 128 12.74 -0.41 14.07
C ARG A 128 11.70 0.61 13.57
N LEU A 129 11.93 1.92 13.72
CA LEU A 129 11.09 2.96 13.15
C LEU A 129 11.13 2.96 11.61
N GLN A 130 12.30 2.76 11.00
CA GLN A 130 12.39 2.54 9.54
C GLN A 130 11.64 1.29 9.11
N ALA A 131 11.80 0.20 9.85
CA ALA A 131 11.09 -1.05 9.56
C ALA A 131 9.57 -0.87 9.67
N LEU A 132 9.10 -0.14 10.68
CA LEU A 132 7.69 0.19 10.85
C LEU A 132 7.16 1.01 9.67
N SER A 133 7.88 2.03 9.20
CA SER A 133 7.43 2.84 8.06
C SER A 133 7.33 2.01 6.78
N PHE A 134 8.29 1.10 6.53
CA PHE A 134 8.22 0.16 5.41
C PHE A 134 7.03 -0.80 5.52
N VAL A 135 6.81 -1.42 6.68
CA VAL A 135 5.68 -2.35 6.89
C VAL A 135 4.34 -1.64 6.69
N VAL A 136 4.17 -0.44 7.26
CA VAL A 136 2.96 0.38 7.11
C VAL A 136 2.68 0.69 5.65
N HIS A 137 3.71 1.13 4.92
CA HIS A 137 3.58 1.48 3.51
C HIS A 137 3.28 0.26 2.66
N PHE A 138 4.11 -0.78 2.72
CA PHE A 138 4.00 -1.96 1.85
C PHE A 138 2.72 -2.77 2.06
N ILE A 139 2.19 -2.84 3.27
CA ILE A 139 0.86 -3.43 3.47
C ILE A 139 -0.21 -2.59 2.76
N GLY A 140 -0.07 -1.26 2.72
CA GLY A 140 -0.91 -0.41 1.88
C GLY A 140 -0.74 -0.71 0.39
N ASP A 141 0.50 -0.72 -0.12
CA ASP A 141 0.83 -1.01 -1.52
C ASP A 141 0.20 -2.31 -1.99
N LEU A 142 0.33 -3.36 -1.19
CA LEU A 142 -0.18 -4.70 -1.53
C LEU A 142 -1.68 -4.71 -1.79
N HIS A 143 -2.42 -3.79 -1.16
CA HIS A 143 -3.86 -3.65 -1.34
C HIS A 143 -4.23 -2.70 -2.48
N GLN A 144 -3.29 -2.02 -3.14
CA GLN A 144 -3.58 -1.31 -4.39
C GLN A 144 -3.60 -2.35 -5.52
N PRO A 145 -4.74 -2.58 -6.21
CA PRO A 145 -4.83 -3.65 -7.21
C PRO A 145 -3.71 -3.64 -8.26
N LEU A 146 -3.39 -2.47 -8.82
CA LEU A 146 -2.36 -2.31 -9.85
C LEU A 146 -0.92 -2.40 -9.34
N HIS A 147 -0.71 -2.55 -8.02
CA HIS A 147 0.59 -2.92 -7.45
C HIS A 147 0.84 -4.43 -7.45
N THR A 148 -0.16 -5.23 -7.84
CA THR A 148 -0.09 -6.69 -7.84
C THR A 148 -0.27 -7.29 -9.23
N ALA A 149 -0.32 -6.45 -10.28
CA ALA A 149 -0.68 -6.88 -11.61
C ALA A 149 0.08 -6.12 -12.70
N GLU A 150 0.30 -6.78 -13.83
CA GLU A 150 0.89 -6.21 -15.04
C GLU A 150 0.10 -6.65 -16.28
N ARG A 151 0.04 -5.77 -17.29
CA ARG A 151 -0.50 -6.10 -18.61
C ARG A 151 0.40 -5.58 -19.73
N ASN A 152 1.09 -6.48 -20.43
CA ASN A 152 1.85 -6.14 -21.65
C ASN A 152 2.94 -5.07 -21.41
N ASN A 153 3.70 -5.24 -20.34
CA ASN A 153 4.77 -4.38 -19.87
C ASN A 153 4.29 -2.93 -19.64
N ASP A 154 3.05 -2.77 -19.19
CA ASP A 154 2.44 -1.47 -18.92
C ASP A 154 2.84 -0.88 -17.55
N LEU A 155 3.66 -1.61 -16.78
CA LEU A 155 4.18 -1.22 -15.47
C LEU A 155 3.04 -0.97 -14.47
N GLY A 156 2.17 -1.96 -14.28
CA GLY A 156 0.98 -1.84 -13.43
C GLY A 156 0.02 -0.76 -13.90
N GLY A 157 -0.15 -0.58 -15.21
CA GLY A 157 -1.03 0.44 -15.77
C GLY A 157 -0.44 1.85 -15.85
N ASN A 158 0.82 2.07 -15.44
CA ASN A 158 1.49 3.38 -15.57
C ASN A 158 1.62 3.84 -17.04
N ARG A 159 1.66 2.90 -18.00
CA ARG A 159 1.69 3.19 -19.44
C ARG A 159 0.31 3.22 -20.10
N VAL A 160 -0.76 2.99 -19.34
CA VAL A 160 -2.14 3.03 -19.85
C VAL A 160 -2.68 4.44 -19.64
N SER A 161 -2.78 5.22 -20.72
CA SER A 161 -3.27 6.60 -20.65
C SER A 161 -4.80 6.64 -20.54
N VAL A 162 -5.31 7.35 -19.54
CA VAL A 162 -6.75 7.48 -19.29
C VAL A 162 -7.16 8.93 -19.11
N GLN A 163 -8.45 9.19 -19.25
CA GLN A 163 -9.03 10.52 -19.09
C GLN A 163 -10.30 10.46 -18.24
N ILE A 164 -10.31 11.19 -17.14
CA ILE A 164 -11.46 11.34 -16.23
C ILE A 164 -12.03 12.75 -16.44
N GLY A 165 -13.21 12.84 -17.07
CA GLY A 165 -13.76 14.11 -17.52
C GLY A 165 -12.78 14.87 -18.43
N LYS A 166 -12.29 16.04 -17.98
CA LYS A 166 -11.30 16.84 -18.73
C LYS A 166 -9.85 16.56 -18.35
N ARG A 167 -9.58 15.77 -17.30
CA ARG A 167 -8.23 15.53 -16.76
C ARG A 167 -7.62 14.28 -17.38
N LYS A 168 -6.42 14.40 -17.95
CA LYS A 168 -5.61 13.28 -18.43
C LYS A 168 -4.70 12.78 -17.32
N THR A 169 -4.58 11.47 -17.19
CA THR A 169 -3.71 10.78 -16.23
C THR A 169 -3.33 9.39 -16.81
N ASN A 170 -2.75 8.51 -16.01
CA ASN A 170 -2.61 7.09 -16.34
C ASN A 170 -3.47 6.23 -15.40
N LEU A 171 -3.72 4.97 -15.78
CA LEU A 171 -4.59 4.07 -15.04
C LEU A 171 -4.10 3.85 -13.60
N HIS A 172 -2.80 3.70 -13.41
CA HIS A 172 -2.20 3.53 -12.08
C HIS A 172 -2.49 4.71 -11.16
N SER A 173 -2.12 5.93 -11.59
CA SER A 173 -2.37 7.16 -10.83
C SER A 173 -3.85 7.46 -10.63
N MET A 174 -4.72 6.99 -11.54
CA MET A 174 -6.16 7.06 -11.34
C MET A 174 -6.59 6.25 -10.10
N TRP A 175 -6.07 5.03 -9.93
CA TRP A 175 -6.35 4.19 -8.78
C TRP A 175 -5.71 4.74 -7.51
N ASP A 176 -4.43 5.11 -7.56
CA ASP A 176 -3.70 5.62 -6.39
C ASP A 176 -4.31 6.89 -5.81
N ILE A 177 -4.69 7.83 -6.67
CA ILE A 177 -4.99 9.21 -6.28
C ILE A 177 -6.43 9.59 -6.62
N ASN A 178 -6.84 9.44 -7.89
CA ASN A 178 -8.08 10.04 -8.34
C ASN A 178 -9.33 9.39 -7.74
N LEU A 179 -9.37 8.05 -7.66
CA LEU A 179 -10.49 7.32 -7.07
C LEU A 179 -10.57 7.52 -5.54
N VAL A 180 -9.42 7.57 -4.86
CA VAL A 180 -9.36 7.90 -3.43
C VAL A 180 -9.91 9.31 -3.18
N ASN A 181 -9.44 10.28 -3.96
CA ASN A 181 -9.87 11.68 -3.85
C ASN A 181 -11.33 11.91 -4.28
N TYR A 182 -11.93 10.96 -5.00
CA TYR A 182 -13.37 10.96 -5.28
C TYR A 182 -14.20 10.66 -4.01
N ILE A 183 -13.63 9.92 -3.05
CA ILE A 183 -14.23 9.70 -1.73
C ILE A 183 -14.05 10.97 -0.89
N SER A 184 -12.79 11.39 -0.70
CA SER A 184 -12.42 12.67 -0.09
C SER A 184 -10.92 12.89 -0.25
N THR A 185 -10.48 14.15 -0.30
CA THR A 185 -9.05 14.52 -0.23
C THR A 185 -8.53 14.61 1.22
N ASN A 186 -9.39 14.40 2.22
CA ASN A 186 -9.01 14.41 3.63
C ASN A 186 -9.02 12.97 4.19
N PRO A 187 -7.87 12.42 4.61
CA PRO A 187 -7.76 11.04 5.12
C PRO A 187 -8.65 10.73 6.33
N VAL A 188 -8.88 11.70 7.22
CA VAL A 188 -9.80 11.56 8.37
C VAL A 188 -11.23 11.42 7.88
N THR A 189 -11.64 12.25 6.91
CA THR A 189 -12.97 12.14 6.29
C THR A 189 -13.14 10.81 5.57
N VAL A 190 -12.13 10.33 4.83
CA VAL A 190 -12.17 8.99 4.21
C VAL A 190 -12.40 7.92 5.29
N THR A 191 -11.63 7.95 6.39
CA THR A 191 -11.79 7.01 7.51
C THR A 191 -13.22 7.00 8.07
N ILE A 192 -13.83 8.18 8.25
CA ILE A 192 -15.21 8.30 8.73
C ILE A 192 -16.20 7.67 7.74
N ILE A 193 -16.02 7.91 6.44
CA ILE A 193 -16.87 7.34 5.38
C ILE A 193 -16.75 5.81 5.34
N LEU A 194 -15.54 5.28 5.58
CA LEU A 194 -15.25 3.84 5.53
C LEU A 194 -15.69 3.07 6.79
N LYS A 195 -16.41 3.68 7.74
CA LYS A 195 -16.77 3.03 9.02
C LYS A 195 -17.39 1.63 8.85
N SER A 196 -18.30 1.46 7.90
CA SER A 196 -18.94 0.17 7.64
C SER A 196 -18.00 -0.82 6.95
N ASP A 197 -17.18 -0.35 6.00
CA ASP A 197 -16.16 -1.17 5.34
C ASP A 197 -15.12 -1.69 6.34
N ILE A 198 -14.70 -0.83 7.29
CA ILE A 198 -13.77 -1.18 8.38
C ILE A 198 -14.39 -2.22 9.33
N ALA A 199 -15.68 -2.09 9.64
CA ALA A 199 -16.38 -3.08 10.46
C ALA A 199 -16.47 -4.45 9.74
N PHE A 200 -16.73 -4.44 8.43
CA PHE A 200 -16.75 -5.65 7.62
C PHE A 200 -15.36 -6.30 7.52
N ALA A 201 -14.31 -5.52 7.25
CA ALA A 201 -12.94 -6.01 7.16
C ALA A 201 -12.45 -6.64 8.48
N GLN A 202 -12.93 -6.15 9.64
CA GLN A 202 -12.66 -6.79 10.94
C GLN A 202 -13.31 -8.17 11.11
N SER A 203 -14.23 -8.59 10.24
CA SER A 203 -14.75 -9.97 10.26
C SER A 203 -13.85 -10.96 9.50
N GLU A 204 -12.98 -10.48 8.62
CA GLU A 204 -12.06 -11.35 7.86
C GLU A 204 -10.96 -11.90 8.77
N THR A 205 -10.51 -13.13 8.57
CA THR A 205 -9.51 -13.78 9.45
C THR A 205 -8.16 -14.02 8.77
N GLN A 206 -8.08 -13.79 7.46
CA GLN A 206 -6.88 -14.08 6.69
C GLN A 206 -5.77 -13.06 6.96
N MET A 207 -4.62 -13.56 7.40
CA MET A 207 -3.46 -12.75 7.78
C MET A 207 -2.21 -12.97 6.92
N ASN A 208 -2.29 -13.81 5.89
CA ASN A 208 -1.18 -14.10 5.00
C ASN A 208 -1.06 -13.03 3.89
N PRO A 209 0.05 -12.27 3.81
CA PRO A 209 0.30 -11.31 2.74
C PRO A 209 0.13 -11.90 1.33
N GLU A 210 0.52 -13.15 1.11
CA GLU A 210 0.34 -13.80 -0.17
C GLU A 210 -1.13 -13.90 -0.60
N VAL A 211 -2.02 -14.23 0.35
CA VAL A 211 -3.46 -14.30 0.05
C VAL A 211 -4.02 -12.90 -0.24
N TRP A 212 -3.51 -11.87 0.44
CA TRP A 212 -3.86 -10.48 0.14
C TRP A 212 -3.41 -10.09 -1.27
N THR A 213 -2.22 -10.55 -1.72
CA THR A 213 -1.74 -10.37 -3.09
C THR A 213 -2.73 -10.94 -4.10
N PHE A 214 -3.19 -12.18 -3.91
CA PHE A 214 -4.13 -12.81 -4.84
C PHE A 214 -5.48 -12.07 -4.90
N GLN A 215 -5.99 -11.61 -3.76
CA GLN A 215 -7.21 -10.80 -3.72
C GLN A 215 -7.05 -9.47 -4.47
N SER A 216 -5.94 -8.76 -4.23
CA SER A 216 -5.61 -7.50 -4.91
C SER A 216 -5.47 -7.71 -6.43
N PHE A 217 -4.80 -8.80 -6.84
CA PHE A 217 -4.64 -9.19 -8.23
C PHE A 217 -5.99 -9.48 -8.90
N HIS A 218 -6.91 -10.16 -8.22
CA HIS A 218 -8.26 -10.40 -8.74
C HIS A 218 -9.02 -9.10 -8.97
N PHE A 219 -8.91 -8.11 -8.08
CA PHE A 219 -9.48 -6.78 -8.33
C PHE A 219 -8.81 -6.07 -9.50
N ALA A 220 -7.49 -6.23 -9.66
CA ALA A 220 -6.77 -5.61 -10.77
C ALA A 220 -7.28 -6.15 -12.11
N ARG A 221 -7.36 -7.48 -12.22
CA ARG A 221 -7.79 -8.17 -13.43
C ARG A 221 -9.26 -7.92 -13.77
N ASN A 222 -10.14 -8.03 -12.78
CA ASN A 222 -11.59 -8.05 -12.99
C ASN A 222 -12.26 -6.68 -12.86
N VAL A 223 -11.56 -5.67 -12.33
CA VAL A 223 -12.13 -4.33 -12.12
C VAL A 223 -11.21 -3.25 -12.67
N ALA A 224 -9.92 -3.22 -12.31
CA ALA A 224 -9.02 -2.17 -12.77
C ALA A 224 -8.78 -2.20 -14.29
N TYR A 225 -8.58 -3.39 -14.85
CA TYR A 225 -8.39 -3.57 -16.29
C TYR A 225 -9.69 -3.83 -17.06
N ASP A 226 -10.83 -3.98 -16.39
CA ASP A 226 -12.11 -4.26 -17.04
C ASP A 226 -12.55 -3.08 -17.94
N GLY A 227 -12.93 -3.40 -19.18
CA GLY A 227 -13.29 -2.41 -20.19
C GLY A 227 -12.15 -1.48 -20.63
N ILE A 228 -10.93 -1.61 -20.12
CA ILE A 228 -9.79 -0.78 -20.51
C ILE A 228 -9.04 -1.44 -21.68
N PRO A 229 -9.08 -0.90 -22.91
CA PRO A 229 -8.47 -1.54 -24.07
C PRO A 229 -6.95 -1.64 -23.94
N SER A 230 -6.37 -2.67 -24.55
CA SER A 230 -4.94 -2.77 -24.77
C SER A 230 -4.54 -1.81 -25.90
N GLY A 231 -3.71 -0.81 -25.63
CA GLY A 231 -3.26 0.13 -26.65
C GLY A 231 -2.65 1.41 -26.08
N ARG A 232 -2.23 2.30 -26.99
CA ARG A 232 -1.64 3.61 -26.65
C ARG A 232 -2.63 4.77 -26.72
N SER A 233 -3.87 4.53 -27.16
CA SER A 233 -4.91 5.55 -27.19
C SER A 233 -5.35 5.91 -25.78
N ILE A 234 -5.73 7.19 -25.60
CA ILE A 234 -6.28 7.65 -24.33
C ILE A 234 -7.68 7.04 -24.17
N THR A 235 -7.87 6.26 -23.11
CA THR A 235 -9.19 5.69 -22.77
C THR A 235 -9.98 6.71 -21.95
N ARG A 236 -11.18 7.08 -22.41
CA ARG A 236 -12.09 7.91 -21.60
C ARG A 236 -12.79 7.02 -20.57
N ILE A 237 -12.66 7.39 -19.31
CA ILE A 237 -13.27 6.66 -18.21
C ILE A 237 -14.73 7.09 -18.06
N SER A 238 -15.62 6.09 -18.02
CA SER A 238 -17.06 6.30 -17.85
C SER A 238 -17.45 6.41 -16.37
N ASP A 239 -18.61 6.99 -16.09
CA ASP A 239 -19.16 7.02 -14.72
C ASP A 239 -19.42 5.60 -14.20
N SER A 240 -19.81 4.66 -15.07
CA SER A 240 -19.99 3.25 -14.71
C SER A 240 -18.69 2.60 -14.25
N TYR A 241 -17.56 2.89 -14.91
CA TYR A 241 -16.26 2.40 -14.44
C TYR A 241 -15.95 2.92 -13.03
N ILE A 242 -16.18 4.22 -12.78
CA ILE A 242 -15.96 4.82 -11.46
C ILE A 242 -16.88 4.18 -10.41
N GLN A 243 -18.16 3.98 -10.73
CA GLN A 243 -19.13 3.32 -9.84
C GLN A 243 -18.73 1.88 -9.49
N ASN A 244 -18.12 1.15 -10.43
CA ASN A 244 -17.62 -0.21 -10.18
C ASN A 244 -16.31 -0.23 -9.40
N ALA A 245 -15.42 0.74 -9.63
CA ALA A 245 -14.12 0.80 -8.98
C ALA A 245 -14.17 1.32 -7.54
N LEU A 246 -15.06 2.28 -7.23
CA LEU A 246 -15.12 2.90 -5.90
C LEU A 246 -15.37 1.90 -4.75
N PRO A 247 -16.30 0.93 -4.85
CA PRO A 247 -16.46 -0.11 -3.83
C PRO A 247 -15.17 -0.89 -3.56
N VAL A 248 -14.39 -1.19 -4.61
CA VAL A 248 -13.09 -1.87 -4.46
C VAL A 248 -12.08 -1.00 -3.74
N VAL A 249 -11.98 0.28 -4.09
CA VAL A 249 -11.07 1.22 -3.40
C VAL A 249 -11.41 1.32 -1.92
N LYS A 250 -12.70 1.47 -1.58
CA LYS A 250 -13.16 1.52 -0.18
C LYS A 250 -12.82 0.24 0.57
N HIS A 251 -13.12 -0.90 -0.04
CA HIS A 251 -12.83 -2.23 0.51
C HIS A 251 -11.33 -2.43 0.76
N GLN A 252 -10.48 -2.12 -0.22
CA GLN A 252 -9.04 -2.30 -0.12
C GLN A 252 -8.39 -1.34 0.90
N LEU A 253 -8.82 -0.07 0.99
CA LEU A 253 -8.34 0.85 2.03
C LEU A 253 -8.72 0.37 3.43
N ALA A 254 -9.96 -0.10 3.62
CA ALA A 254 -10.42 -0.64 4.90
C ALA A 254 -9.67 -1.93 5.27
N ASN A 255 -9.54 -2.88 4.34
CA ASN A 255 -8.82 -4.13 4.56
C ASN A 255 -7.34 -3.89 4.86
N ALA A 256 -6.67 -2.99 4.12
CA ALA A 256 -5.28 -2.65 4.40
C ALA A 256 -5.09 -2.10 5.83
N GLY A 257 -5.96 -1.19 6.28
CA GLY A 257 -5.89 -0.64 7.64
C GLY A 257 -6.12 -1.69 8.73
N VAL A 258 -7.14 -2.54 8.57
CA VAL A 258 -7.44 -3.63 9.53
C VAL A 258 -6.33 -4.68 9.57
N ARG A 259 -5.84 -5.10 8.40
CA ARG A 259 -4.78 -6.10 8.28
C ARG A 259 -3.45 -5.57 8.78
N LEU A 260 -3.14 -4.29 8.53
CA LEU A 260 -1.98 -3.62 9.13
C LEU A 260 -2.05 -3.63 10.65
N ALA A 261 -3.19 -3.24 11.25
CA ALA A 261 -3.35 -3.27 12.71
C ALA A 261 -3.08 -4.67 13.27
N ARG A 262 -3.74 -5.69 12.72
CA ARG A 262 -3.58 -7.09 13.17
C ARG A 262 -2.19 -7.66 12.94
N HIS A 263 -1.55 -7.28 11.84
CA HIS A 263 -0.19 -7.69 11.53
C HIS A 263 0.77 -7.13 12.58
N LEU A 264 0.63 -5.85 12.91
CA LEU A 264 1.39 -5.22 13.98
C LEU A 264 1.07 -5.85 15.34
N GLU A 265 -0.19 -6.05 15.71
CA GLU A 265 -0.56 -6.75 16.95
C GLU A 265 0.13 -8.11 17.06
N LYS A 266 0.12 -8.91 15.99
CA LYS A 266 0.75 -10.22 15.96
C LYS A 266 2.26 -10.14 16.20
N LEU A 267 2.96 -9.23 15.52
CA LEU A 267 4.41 -9.07 15.68
C LEU A 267 4.81 -8.68 17.11
N PHE A 268 3.98 -7.89 17.79
CA PHE A 268 4.27 -7.44 19.16
C PHE A 268 3.71 -8.36 20.25
N LEU A 269 2.77 -9.27 19.93
CA LEU A 269 2.34 -10.35 20.83
C LEU A 269 3.41 -11.43 20.99
N SER A 270 4.15 -11.77 19.93
CA SER A 270 5.22 -12.78 19.96
C SER A 270 6.48 -12.36 20.74
N LEU A 271 6.53 -11.11 21.24
CA LEU A 271 7.67 -10.57 21.98
C LEU A 271 7.46 -10.56 23.50
N VAL A 272 6.29 -11.00 23.98
CA VAL A 272 5.90 -10.98 25.41
C VAL A 272 6.00 -12.39 26.05
N LEU A 273 6.57 -13.36 25.34
CA LEU A 273 6.90 -14.71 25.85
C LEU A 273 8.42 -14.89 25.84
#